data_AF-A0AAP8MUI8-F1
#
_entry.id   AF-A0AAP8MUI8-F1
#
_cell.length_a   1.000
_cell.length_b   1.000
_cell.length_c   1.000
_cell.angle_alpha   90.00
_cell.angle_beta   90.00
_cell.angle_gamma   90.00
#
_symmetry.space_group_name_H-M   'P 1'
#
loop_
_entity.id
_entity.type
_entity.pdbx_description
1 polymer ?
#
loop_
_entity_poly.entity_id
_entity_poly.type
_entity_poly.pdbx_seq_one_letter_code
_entity_poly.pdbx_strand_id
1 'polypeptide(L)'
;MITSLYAGILAVWICYLSVQVIKQRRKHRVSHADGQVDDLTVARGAHSNATEYIPIGLLLLMLAEFNGAPEWAIHILGVLLVVGRLSHGLAVLNRKMKGRVFGMMSTFGVIGLLAALNVVQALL
;
A
#
# COMPACT_ATOMS: atom_id res chain seq x y z
N MET A 1 -3.15 0.15 -20.35
CA MET A 1 -2.70 -0.52 -19.12
C MET A 1 -3.38 0.12 -17.93
N ILE A 2 -4.43 -0.51 -17.41
CA ILE A 2 -5.27 -0.07 -16.28
C ILE A 2 -4.44 0.04 -14.99
N THR A 3 -3.49 -0.88 -14.78
CA THR A 3 -2.64 -0.89 -13.58
C THR A 3 -1.85 0.42 -13.39
N SER A 4 -1.52 1.15 -14.47
CA SER A 4 -0.79 2.41 -14.36
C SER A 4 -1.57 3.49 -13.61
N LEU A 5 -2.90 3.49 -13.69
CA LEU A 5 -3.77 4.38 -12.92
C LEU A 5 -3.58 4.17 -11.42
N TYR A 6 -3.69 2.91 -10.98
CA TYR A 6 -3.53 2.54 -9.57
C TYR A 6 -2.10 2.76 -9.08
N ALA A 7 -1.10 2.49 -9.93
CA ALA A 7 0.29 2.76 -9.63
C ALA A 7 0.53 4.26 -9.39
N GLY A 8 -0.02 5.14 -10.23
CA GLY A 8 0.07 6.59 -10.06
C GLY A 8 -0.56 7.07 -8.75
N ILE A 9 -1.77 6.61 -8.43
CA ILE A 9 -2.48 6.97 -7.19
C ILE A 9 -1.68 6.52 -5.96
N LEU A 10 -1.20 5.27 -5.95
CA LEU A 10 -0.46 4.71 -4.83
C LEU A 10 0.95 5.32 -4.70
N ALA A 11 1.59 5.73 -5.80
CA ALA A 11 2.84 6.48 -5.76
C ALA A 11 2.66 7.84 -5.07
N VAL A 12 1.61 8.60 -5.43
CA VAL A 12 1.26 9.85 -4.74
C VAL A 12 1.02 9.59 -3.24
N TRP A 13 0.35 8.48 -2.90
CA TRP A 13 0.14 8.09 -1.50
C TRP A 13 1.44 7.78 -0.75
N ILE A 14 2.38 7.06 -1.36
CA ILE A 14 3.71 6.81 -0.77
C ILE A 14 4.46 8.12 -0.54
N CYS A 15 4.42 9.05 -1.51
CA CYS A 15 5.01 10.38 -1.37
C CYS A 15 4.39 11.16 -0.21
N TYR A 16 3.05 11.13 -0.06
CA TYR A 16 2.37 11.74 1.08
C TYR A 16 2.87 11.18 2.41
N LEU A 17 2.97 9.86 2.56
CA LEU A 17 3.48 9.22 3.78
C LEU A 17 4.95 9.57 4.04
N SER A 18 5.76 9.68 3.00
CA SER A 18 7.16 10.14 3.10
C SER A 18 7.24 11.57 3.62
N VAL A 19 6.38 12.47 3.13
CA VAL A 19 6.29 13.85 3.64
C VAL A 19 5.93 13.87 5.13
N GLN A 20 5.07 12.96 5.61
CA GLN A 20 4.78 12.86 7.05
C GLN A 20 6.03 12.46 7.85
N VAL A 21 6.84 11.52 7.36
CA VAL A 21 8.13 11.17 7.99
C VAL A 21 9.07 12.39 8.02
N ILE A 22 9.20 13.11 6.90
CA ILE A 22 10.06 14.30 6.80
C ILE A 22 9.62 15.39 7.79
N LYS A 23 8.32 15.65 7.90
CA LYS A 23 7.75 16.61 8.86
C LYS A 23 8.16 16.26 10.29
N GLN A 24 8.03 15.00 10.68
CA GLN A 24 8.38 14.57 12.04
C GLN A 24 9.89 14.60 12.30
N ARG A 25 10.73 14.27 11.31
CA ARG A 25 12.20 14.42 11.42
C ARG A 25 12.61 15.87 11.64
N ARG A 26 12.06 16.79 10.84
CA ARG A 26 12.36 18.22 10.94
C ARG A 26 11.88 18.81 12.26
N LYS A 27 10.65 18.48 12.68
CA LYS A 27 10.05 18.95 13.94
C LYS A 27 10.90 18.56 15.15
N HIS A 28 11.41 17.33 15.19
CA HIS A 28 12.14 16.81 16.34
C HIS A 28 13.67 16.80 16.16
N ARG A 29 14.18 17.34 15.05
CA ARG A 29 15.62 17.44 14.74
C ARG A 29 16.36 16.08 14.78
N VAL A 30 15.70 15.02 14.33
CA VAL A 30 16.25 13.66 14.31
C VAL A 30 16.87 13.35 12.94
N SER A 31 18.19 13.14 12.89
CA SER A 31 18.92 12.81 11.67
C SER A 31 18.82 11.33 11.28
N HIS A 32 18.95 10.41 12.23
CA HIS A 32 18.99 8.97 12.00
C HIS A 32 17.97 8.21 12.87
N ALA A 33 17.61 6.99 12.43
CA ALA A 33 16.63 6.13 13.12
C ALA A 33 15.31 6.87 13.43
N ASP A 34 14.77 6.67 14.64
CA ASP A 34 13.54 7.28 15.17
C ASP A 34 13.80 8.31 16.27
N GLY A 35 15.02 8.41 16.80
CA GLY A 35 15.36 9.33 17.88
C GLY A 35 14.51 9.15 19.14
N GLN A 36 13.93 7.96 19.35
CA GLN A 36 12.94 7.69 20.41
C GLN A 36 11.70 8.59 20.36
N VAL A 37 11.39 9.16 19.19
CA VAL A 37 10.20 9.99 18.97
C VAL A 37 9.08 9.12 18.45
N ASP A 38 8.10 8.85 19.31
CA ASP A 38 6.97 7.98 19.01
C ASP A 38 6.18 8.41 17.75
N ASP A 39 5.98 9.72 17.57
CA ASP A 39 5.35 10.26 16.36
C ASP A 39 6.13 9.98 15.06
N LEU A 40 7.47 9.97 15.14
CA LEU A 40 8.32 9.60 14.02
C LEU A 40 8.27 8.09 13.78
N THR A 41 8.24 7.29 14.84
CA THR A 41 8.04 5.83 14.76
C THR A 41 6.73 5.49 14.05
N VAL A 42 5.62 6.15 14.42
CA VAL A 42 4.31 5.96 13.77
C VAL A 42 4.35 6.36 12.29
N ALA A 43 4.89 7.53 11.96
CA ALA A 43 4.98 7.99 10.57
C ALA A 43 5.84 7.04 9.72
N ARG A 44 6.98 6.59 10.26
CA ARG A 44 7.85 5.61 9.60
C ARG A 44 7.13 4.27 9.42
N GLY A 45 6.39 3.81 10.42
CA GLY A 45 5.60 2.58 10.33
C GLY A 45 4.53 2.62 9.23
N ALA A 46 3.83 3.75 9.09
CA ALA A 46 2.88 3.94 8.00
C ALA A 46 3.56 3.88 6.62
N HIS A 47 4.69 4.57 6.47
CA HIS A 47 5.45 4.63 5.22
C HIS A 47 6.10 3.28 4.86
N SER A 48 6.81 2.63 5.80
CA SER A 48 7.49 1.33 5.60
C SER A 48 6.50 0.27 5.13
N ASN A 49 5.35 0.17 5.82
CA ASN A 49 4.31 -0.77 5.43
C ASN A 49 3.76 -0.46 4.02
N ALA A 50 3.63 0.83 3.65
CA ALA A 50 3.23 1.21 2.30
C ALA A 50 4.26 0.77 1.25
N THR A 51 5.55 1.01 1.48
CA THR A 51 6.61 0.63 0.56
C THR A 51 6.85 -0.88 0.51
N GLU A 52 6.43 -1.64 1.52
CA GLU A 52 6.51 -3.11 1.52
C GLU A 52 5.36 -3.75 0.73
N TYR A 53 4.13 -3.26 0.89
CA TYR A 53 2.94 -3.93 0.33
C TYR A 53 2.44 -3.36 -1.00
N ILE A 54 2.62 -2.06 -1.26
CA ILE A 54 2.16 -1.46 -2.53
C ILE A 54 2.93 -2.03 -3.73
N PRO A 55 4.27 -2.13 -3.73
CA PRO A 55 5.00 -2.60 -4.91
C PRO A 55 4.63 -4.03 -5.29
N ILE A 56 4.55 -4.94 -4.33
CA ILE A 56 4.15 -6.33 -4.62
C ILE A 56 2.70 -6.42 -5.09
N GLY A 57 1.79 -5.64 -4.50
CA GLY A 57 0.39 -5.59 -4.95
C GLY A 57 0.24 -5.08 -6.38
N LEU A 58 0.97 -4.01 -6.74
CA LEU A 58 0.98 -3.46 -8.10
C LEU A 58 1.66 -4.39 -9.10
N LEU A 59 2.75 -5.05 -8.71
CA LEU A 59 3.43 -6.04 -9.55
C LEU A 59 2.47 -7.18 -9.91
N LEU A 60 1.79 -7.76 -8.92
CA LEU A 60 0.83 -8.84 -9.15
C LEU A 60 -0.39 -8.38 -9.97
N LEU A 61 -0.85 -7.15 -9.78
CA LEU A 61 -1.94 -6.57 -10.55
C LEU A 61 -1.55 -6.39 -12.02
N MET A 62 -0.33 -5.89 -12.26
CA MET A 62 0.24 -5.73 -13.60
C MET A 62 0.41 -7.08 -14.30
N LEU A 63 0.92 -8.09 -13.60
CA LEU A 63 1.07 -9.44 -14.15
C LEU A 63 -0.29 -10.06 -14.49
N ALA A 64 -1.30 -9.89 -13.63
CA ALA A 64 -2.65 -10.38 -13.91
C ALA A 64 -3.25 -9.69 -15.15
N GLU A 65 -3.06 -8.37 -15.28
CA GLU A 65 -3.49 -7.62 -16.47
C GLU A 65 -2.76 -8.10 -17.73
N PHE A 66 -1.44 -8.31 -17.64
CA PHE A 66 -0.61 -8.79 -18.74
C PHE A 66 -0.98 -10.22 -19.19
N ASN A 67 -1.37 -11.07 -18.23
CA ASN A 67 -1.88 -12.43 -18.48
C ASN A 67 -3.34 -12.44 -18.97
N GLY A 68 -3.93 -11.28 -19.29
CA GLY A 68 -5.26 -11.21 -19.88
C GLY A 68 -6.41 -11.41 -18.90
N ALA A 69 -6.20 -11.17 -17.59
CA ALA A 69 -7.32 -11.10 -16.65
C ALA A 69 -8.35 -10.06 -17.10
N PRO A 70 -9.66 -10.30 -16.90
CA PRO A 70 -10.68 -9.40 -17.40
C PRO A 70 -10.58 -8.03 -16.72
N GLU A 71 -10.78 -6.97 -17.51
CA GLU A 71 -10.57 -5.57 -17.08
C GLU A 71 -11.34 -5.21 -15.80
N TRP A 72 -12.58 -5.71 -15.67
CA TRP A 72 -13.40 -5.46 -14.48
C TRP A 72 -12.75 -6.01 -13.21
N ALA A 73 -12.06 -7.16 -13.28
CA ALA A 73 -11.38 -7.75 -12.12
C ALA A 73 -10.15 -6.92 -11.72
N ILE A 74 -9.39 -6.42 -12.71
CA ILE A 74 -8.27 -5.51 -12.47
C ILE A 74 -8.75 -4.22 -11.80
N HIS A 75 -9.87 -3.66 -12.23
CA HIS A 75 -10.45 -2.49 -11.59
C HIS A 75 -10.89 -2.74 -10.15
N ILE A 76 -11.60 -3.82 -9.88
CA ILE A 76 -12.06 -4.17 -8.51
C ILE A 76 -10.86 -4.35 -7.58
N LEU A 77 -9.87 -5.16 -7.98
CA LEU A 77 -8.69 -5.45 -7.17
C LEU A 77 -7.82 -4.21 -6.99
N GLY A 78 -7.68 -3.37 -8.01
CA GLY A 78 -6.99 -2.09 -7.93
C GLY A 78 -7.66 -1.11 -6.96
N VAL A 79 -9.00 -0.98 -7.01
CA VAL A 79 -9.75 -0.14 -6.07
C VAL A 79 -9.61 -0.65 -4.64
N LEU A 80 -9.77 -1.96 -4.41
CA LEU A 80 -9.60 -2.57 -3.09
C LEU A 80 -8.19 -2.38 -2.54
N LEU A 81 -7.16 -2.45 -3.39
CA LEU A 81 -5.79 -2.15 -3.00
C LEU A 81 -5.68 -0.69 -2.55
N VAL A 82 -6.14 0.27 -3.37
CA VAL A 82 -6.12 1.71 -3.01
C VAL A 82 -6.84 1.97 -1.69
N VAL A 83 -8.09 1.55 -1.56
CA VAL A 83 -8.91 1.76 -0.35
C VAL A 83 -8.23 1.12 0.87
N GLY A 84 -7.72 -0.09 0.75
CA GLY A 84 -7.01 -0.78 1.82
C GLY A 84 -5.76 0.00 2.28
N ARG A 85 -4.94 0.47 1.33
CA ARG A 85 -3.71 1.21 1.61
C ARG A 85 -3.95 2.60 2.19
N LEU A 86 -4.95 3.31 1.72
CA LEU A 86 -5.36 4.61 2.26
C LEU A 86 -5.93 4.46 3.67
N SER A 87 -6.85 3.51 3.88
CA SER A 87 -7.40 3.20 5.20
C SER A 87 -6.30 2.83 6.20
N HIS A 88 -5.41 1.90 5.83
CA HIS A 88 -4.32 1.48 6.72
C HIS A 88 -3.40 2.65 7.08
N GLY A 89 -2.89 3.37 6.08
CA GLY A 89 -1.94 4.47 6.31
C GLY A 89 -2.54 5.58 7.17
N LEU A 90 -3.77 6.02 6.88
CA LEU A 90 -4.47 7.01 7.70
C LEU A 90 -4.73 6.51 9.11
N ALA A 91 -5.09 5.24 9.27
CA ALA A 91 -5.36 4.66 10.58
C ALA A 91 -4.09 4.51 11.43
N VAL A 92 -2.95 4.18 10.84
CA VAL A 92 -1.65 4.20 11.53
C VAL A 92 -1.31 5.61 11.99
N LEU A 93 -1.35 6.61 11.09
CA LEU A 93 -1.05 8.01 11.43
C LEU A 93 -1.96 8.55 12.54
N ASN A 94 -3.23 8.16 12.56
CA ASN A 94 -4.20 8.57 13.57
C ASN A 94 -4.29 7.62 14.78
N ARG A 95 -3.42 6.61 14.87
CA ARG A 95 -3.39 5.61 15.96
C ARG A 95 -4.74 4.88 16.16
N LYS A 96 -5.52 4.68 15.09
CA LYS A 96 -6.83 4.01 15.12
C LYS A 96 -6.70 2.54 14.73
N MET A 97 -7.03 1.62 15.64
CA MET A 97 -6.89 0.18 15.38
C MET A 97 -7.83 -0.36 14.30
N LYS A 98 -9.10 0.06 14.28
CA LYS A 98 -10.11 -0.49 13.35
C LYS A 98 -9.70 -0.33 11.88
N GLY A 99 -9.23 0.85 11.49
CA GLY A 99 -8.81 1.12 10.11
C GLY A 99 -7.49 0.43 9.72
N ARG A 100 -6.62 0.10 10.70
CA ARG A 100 -5.41 -0.69 10.49
C ARG A 100 -5.76 -2.12 10.12
N VAL A 101 -6.63 -2.75 10.92
CA VAL A 101 -7.06 -4.14 10.69
C VAL A 101 -7.78 -4.27 9.34
N PHE A 102 -8.79 -3.42 9.10
CA PHE A 102 -9.52 -3.42 7.83
C PHE A 102 -8.58 -3.22 6.63
N GLY A 103 -7.70 -2.22 6.70
CA GLY A 103 -6.77 -1.93 5.61
C GLY A 103 -5.78 -3.06 5.32
N MET A 104 -5.28 -3.74 6.37
CA MET A 104 -4.41 -4.91 6.19
C MET A 104 -5.16 -6.12 5.64
N MET A 105 -6.37 -6.41 6.13
CA MET A 105 -7.20 -7.50 5.61
C MET A 105 -7.50 -7.31 4.11
N SER A 106 -7.86 -6.08 3.71
CA SER A 106 -8.05 -5.75 2.29
C SER A 106 -6.77 -5.94 1.48
N THR A 107 -5.63 -5.47 2.00
CA THR A 107 -4.33 -5.59 1.32
C THR A 107 -3.93 -7.06 1.12
N PHE A 108 -4.03 -7.88 2.17
CA PHE A 108 -3.70 -9.31 2.10
C PHE A 108 -4.69 -10.08 1.23
N GLY A 109 -5.97 -9.75 1.30
CA GLY A 109 -6.98 -10.34 0.42
C GLY A 109 -6.65 -10.10 -1.05
N VAL A 110 -6.35 -8.85 -1.42
CA VAL A 110 -5.98 -8.52 -2.81
C VAL A 110 -4.69 -9.22 -3.24
N ILE A 111 -3.64 -9.18 -2.42
CA ILE A 111 -2.36 -9.84 -2.73
C ILE A 111 -2.56 -11.35 -2.90
N GLY A 112 -3.29 -12.00 -1.98
CA GLY A 112 -3.54 -13.44 -2.03
C GLY A 112 -4.35 -13.85 -3.25
N LEU A 113 -5.42 -13.10 -3.57
CA LEU A 113 -6.24 -13.34 -4.75
C LEU A 113 -5.45 -13.15 -6.05
N LEU A 114 -4.67 -12.07 -6.16
CA LEU A 114 -3.83 -11.83 -7.33
C LEU A 114 -2.74 -12.89 -7.46
N ALA A 115 -2.10 -13.31 -6.36
CA ALA A 115 -1.10 -14.37 -6.38
C ALA A 115 -1.71 -15.69 -6.89
N ALA A 116 -2.86 -16.09 -6.36
CA ALA A 116 -3.56 -17.30 -6.81
C ALA A 116 -3.97 -17.20 -8.29
N LEU A 117 -4.53 -16.06 -8.71
CA LEU A 117 -4.92 -15.82 -10.10
C LEU A 117 -3.72 -15.94 -11.05
N ASN A 118 -2.60 -15.29 -10.72
CA ASN A 118 -1.38 -15.33 -11.53
C ASN A 118 -0.81 -16.76 -11.62
N VAL A 119 -0.82 -17.53 -10.52
CA VAL A 119 -0.37 -18.93 -10.53
C VAL A 119 -1.26 -19.79 -11.42
N VAL A 120 -2.58 -19.64 -11.33
CA VAL A 120 -3.52 -20.41 -12.17
C VAL A 120 -3.35 -20.05 -13.65
N GLN A 121 -3.25 -18.76 -13.98
CA GLN A 121 -3.01 -18.30 -15.35
C GLN A 121 -1.67 -18.74 -15.93
N ALA A 122 -0.64 -18.92 -15.10
CA ALA A 122 0.66 -19.39 -15.55
C ALA A 122 0.71 -20.90 -15.84
N LEU A 123 -0.26 -21.67 -15.34
CA LEU A 123 -0.31 -23.13 -15.47
C LEU A 123 -1.31 -23.64 -16.52
N LEU A 124 -2.19 -22.76 -17.03
CA LEU A 124 -3.20 -23.05 -18.05
C LEU A 124 -2.78 -22.46 -19.40
#